data_AF-A0A1J5K674-F1
#
_entry.id   AF-A0A1J5K674-F1
#
_cell.length_a   1.000
_cell.length_b   1.000
_cell.length_c   1.000
_cell.angle_alpha   90.00
_cell.angle_beta   90.00
_cell.angle_gamma   90.00
#
_symmetry.space_group_name_H-M   'P 1'
#
loop_
_entity.id
_entity.type
_entity.pdbx_description
1 polymer ?
#
loop_
_entity_poly.entity_id
_entity_poly.type
_entity_poly.pdbx_seq_one_letter_code
_entity_poly.pdbx_strand_id
1 'polypeptide(L)'
;MAEAPKGLKKPVTLKAELSAMLNEKELPRTEITKRLWDYIKGKGLQTKTENGKPENAGKFIVADATLLTIFKNTNSTSKSGKLTDLRNMKEGETINMMQMAAIVGANIEA
;
A
#
# COMPACT_ATOMS: atom_id res chain seq x y z
N MET A 1 18.99 1.80 -20.48
CA MET A 1 19.26 0.56 -19.72
C MET A 1 19.00 0.93 -18.25
N ALA A 2 17.99 0.45 -17.53
CA ALA A 2 17.38 -0.88 -17.50
C ALA A 2 15.86 -0.85 -17.16
N GLU A 3 15.09 -1.70 -17.86
CA GLU A 3 14.06 -2.65 -17.36
C GLU A 3 13.03 -2.15 -16.31
N ALA A 4 11.70 -2.20 -16.46
CA ALA A 4 10.83 -2.95 -17.37
C ALA A 4 9.38 -2.36 -17.37
N PRO A 5 8.75 -2.07 -18.52
CA PRO A 5 7.30 -1.82 -18.57
C PRO A 5 6.56 -3.13 -18.84
N LYS A 6 6.56 -4.10 -17.92
CA LYS A 6 5.82 -5.36 -18.13
C LYS A 6 5.30 -5.93 -16.81
N GLY A 7 4.30 -5.25 -16.24
CA GLY A 7 3.60 -5.72 -15.05
C GLY A 7 2.57 -4.75 -14.47
N LEU A 8 2.71 -3.44 -14.72
CA LEU A 8 1.84 -2.41 -14.11
C LEU A 8 0.40 -2.37 -14.67
N LYS A 9 0.16 -2.95 -15.85
CA LYS A 9 -1.15 -2.97 -16.53
C LYS A 9 -1.78 -4.34 -16.68
N LYS A 10 -1.17 -5.42 -16.15
CA LYS A 10 -1.89 -6.69 -16.10
C LYS A 10 -3.01 -6.55 -15.07
N PRO A 11 -4.27 -6.90 -15.40
CA PRO A 11 -5.29 -7.08 -14.38
C PRO A 11 -4.78 -8.14 -13.41
N VAL A 12 -4.73 -7.78 -12.15
CA VAL A 12 -4.32 -8.68 -11.07
C VAL A 12 -5.51 -8.91 -10.17
N THR A 13 -5.62 -10.12 -9.65
CA THR A 13 -6.71 -10.47 -8.75
C THR A 13 -6.41 -9.87 -7.39
N LEU A 14 -7.36 -9.13 -6.85
CA LEU A 14 -7.29 -8.51 -5.54
C LEU A 14 -7.62 -9.54 -4.46
N LYS A 15 -6.83 -9.58 -3.38
CA LYS A 15 -7.24 -10.35 -2.18
C LYS A 15 -8.46 -9.72 -1.53
N ALA A 16 -9.16 -10.51 -0.71
CA ALA A 16 -10.41 -10.14 -0.04
C ALA A 16 -10.37 -8.75 0.62
N GLU A 17 -9.26 -8.39 1.27
CA GLU A 17 -9.07 -7.11 1.97
C GLU A 17 -9.02 -5.91 1.02
N LEU A 18 -8.17 -5.98 -0.01
CA LEU A 18 -8.08 -4.95 -1.03
C LEU A 18 -9.35 -4.90 -1.87
N SER A 19 -9.95 -6.06 -2.16
CA SER A 19 -11.21 -6.18 -2.88
C SER A 19 -12.36 -5.56 -2.10
N ALA A 20 -12.42 -5.74 -0.77
CA ALA A 20 -13.41 -5.11 0.08
C ALA A 20 -13.25 -3.58 0.10
N MET A 21 -12.00 -3.08 0.16
CA MET A 21 -11.73 -1.65 0.14
C MET A 21 -12.10 -1.00 -1.21
N LEU A 22 -11.80 -1.66 -2.32
CA LEU A 22 -12.02 -1.13 -3.67
C LEU A 22 -13.38 -1.51 -4.26
N ASN A 23 -14.07 -2.46 -3.65
CA ASN A 23 -15.26 -3.14 -4.16
C ASN A 23 -15.06 -3.78 -5.55
N GLU A 24 -13.83 -4.14 -5.89
CA GLU A 24 -13.47 -4.75 -7.19
C GLU A 24 -12.67 -6.03 -6.97
N LYS A 25 -12.75 -6.98 -7.90
CA LYS A 25 -12.05 -8.28 -7.79
C LYS A 25 -10.77 -8.34 -8.62
N GLU A 26 -10.71 -7.60 -9.72
CA GLU A 26 -9.58 -7.61 -10.65
C GLU A 26 -9.28 -6.18 -11.10
N LEU A 27 -8.11 -5.67 -10.73
CA LEU A 27 -7.67 -4.33 -11.13
C LEU A 27 -6.20 -4.31 -11.48
N PRO A 28 -5.75 -3.42 -12.38
CA PRO A 28 -4.34 -3.22 -12.59
C PRO A 28 -3.69 -2.54 -11.38
N ARG A 29 -2.43 -2.90 -11.10
CA ARG A 29 -1.64 -2.35 -9.98
C ARG A 29 -1.65 -0.82 -9.90
N THR A 30 -1.71 -0.17 -11.06
CA THR A 30 -1.78 1.29 -11.19
C THR A 30 -3.07 1.87 -10.59
N GLU A 31 -4.23 1.27 -10.88
CA GLU A 31 -5.53 1.73 -10.37
C GLU A 31 -5.65 1.49 -8.87
N ILE A 32 -5.15 0.35 -8.38
CA ILE A 32 -5.14 0.01 -6.95
C ILE A 32 -4.32 1.05 -6.17
N THR A 33 -3.11 1.33 -6.63
CA THR A 33 -2.22 2.32 -6.00
C THR A 33 -2.88 3.69 -6.01
N LYS A 34 -3.53 4.06 -7.12
CA LYS A 34 -4.22 5.34 -7.27
C LYS A 34 -5.42 5.46 -6.31
N ARG A 35 -6.25 4.43 -6.20
CA ARG A 35 -7.41 4.40 -5.28
C ARG A 35 -6.99 4.50 -3.82
N LEU A 36 -5.98 3.73 -3.40
CA LEU A 36 -5.44 3.86 -2.04
C LEU A 36 -4.85 5.26 -1.83
N TRP A 37 -4.10 5.79 -2.81
CA TRP A 37 -3.52 7.13 -2.71
C TRP A 37 -4.58 8.23 -2.60
N ASP A 38 -5.66 8.12 -3.37
CA ASP A 38 -6.80 9.04 -3.32
C ASP A 38 -7.48 8.99 -1.95
N TYR A 39 -7.68 7.79 -1.40
CA TYR A 39 -8.18 7.61 -0.02
C TYR A 39 -7.26 8.25 1.02
N ILE A 40 -5.95 7.97 0.94
CA ILE A 40 -4.92 8.51 1.84
C ILE A 40 -4.92 10.04 1.80
N LYS A 41 -4.98 10.61 0.59
CA LYS A 41 -4.96 12.06 0.38
C LYS A 41 -6.28 12.71 0.80
N GLY A 42 -7.41 12.08 0.51
CA GLY A 42 -8.74 12.53 0.94
C GLY A 42 -8.91 12.51 2.45
N LYS A 43 -8.26 11.55 3.14
CA LYS A 43 -8.20 11.47 4.60
C LYS A 43 -7.06 12.31 5.22
N GLY A 44 -6.18 12.88 4.40
CA GLY A 44 -5.04 13.68 4.87
C GLY A 44 -3.97 12.89 5.61
N LEU A 45 -3.86 11.57 5.36
CA LEU A 45 -2.98 10.66 6.09
C LEU A 45 -1.48 10.86 5.80
N GLN A 46 -1.11 11.78 4.91
CA GLN A 46 0.29 12.07 4.64
C GLN A 46 0.92 12.80 5.82
N THR A 47 2.14 12.41 6.19
CA THR A 47 2.91 13.08 7.23
C THR A 47 4.39 13.18 6.84
N LYS A 48 5.05 14.20 7.38
CA LYS A 48 6.49 14.43 7.23
C LYS A 48 7.27 13.76 8.34
N THR A 49 6.58 13.45 9.45
CA THR A 49 7.17 12.90 10.67
C THR A 49 6.83 11.42 10.75
N GLU A 50 7.86 10.57 10.87
CA GLU A 50 7.65 9.14 11.11
C GLU A 50 6.92 8.93 12.45
N ASN A 51 5.85 8.14 12.44
CA ASN A 51 4.94 7.95 13.59
C ASN A 51 4.31 9.26 14.12
N GLY A 52 4.21 10.28 13.25
CA GLY A 52 3.59 11.56 13.57
C GLY A 52 2.09 11.61 13.30
N LYS A 53 1.50 12.77 13.53
CA LYS A 53 0.11 13.04 13.16
C LYS A 53 -0.01 13.18 11.64
N PRO A 54 -1.18 12.83 11.06
CA PRO A 54 -1.49 13.11 9.66
C PRO A 54 -1.52 14.64 9.46
N GLU A 55 -0.56 15.16 8.69
CA GLU A 55 -0.41 16.60 8.39
C GLU A 55 -0.82 16.92 6.94
N ASN A 56 -1.35 15.94 6.21
CA ASN A 56 -1.58 15.98 4.77
C ASN A 56 -0.36 16.44 3.94
N ALA A 57 0.84 16.25 4.48
CA ALA A 57 2.08 16.73 3.89
C ALA A 57 3.22 15.80 4.27
N GLY A 58 4.03 15.42 3.28
CA GLY A 58 5.23 14.60 3.50
C GLY A 58 5.25 13.30 2.70
N LYS A 59 6.30 12.53 2.94
CA LYS A 59 6.62 11.28 2.21
C LYS A 59 6.13 10.02 2.92
N PHE A 60 5.62 10.17 4.13
CA PHE A 60 5.11 9.09 4.94
C PHE A 60 3.58 9.10 4.95
N ILE A 61 2.98 7.94 5.15
CA ILE A 61 1.54 7.72 5.17
C ILE A 61 1.21 7.12 6.52
N VAL A 62 0.43 7.83 7.32
CA VAL A 62 -0.12 7.36 8.59
C VAL A 62 -1.09 6.21 8.31
N ALA A 63 -0.87 5.10 8.98
CA ALA A 63 -1.72 3.94 8.88
C ALA A 63 -2.97 4.13 9.75
N ASP A 64 -4.10 4.22 9.07
CA ASP A 64 -5.45 4.28 9.65
C ASP A 64 -6.02 2.87 9.83
N ALA A 65 -7.08 2.70 10.63
CA ALA A 65 -7.69 1.40 10.92
C ALA A 65 -7.94 0.53 9.67
N THR A 66 -8.48 1.13 8.60
CA THR A 66 -8.74 0.42 7.34
C THR A 66 -7.45 -0.03 6.66
N LEU A 67 -6.46 0.86 6.58
CA LEU A 67 -5.17 0.57 5.95
C LEU A 67 -4.39 -0.46 6.76
N LEU A 68 -4.47 -0.39 8.09
CA LEU A 68 -3.82 -1.34 8.98
C LEU A 68 -4.31 -2.75 8.82
N THR A 69 -5.58 -2.95 8.51
CA THR A 69 -6.11 -4.30 8.27
C THR A 69 -5.40 -4.92 7.05
N ILE A 70 -5.23 -4.14 5.98
CA ILE A 70 -4.48 -4.53 4.77
C ILE A 70 -2.97 -4.68 5.05
N PHE A 71 -2.40 -3.75 5.82
CA PHE A 71 -0.97 -3.75 6.15
C PHE A 71 -0.62 -4.94 7.03
N LYS A 72 -1.46 -5.28 8.00
CA LYS A 72 -1.27 -6.46 8.86
C LYS A 72 -1.33 -7.77 8.09
N ASN A 73 -1.99 -7.78 6.93
CA ASN A 73 -2.01 -8.92 6.01
C ASN A 73 -0.87 -8.88 4.96
N THR A 74 0.05 -7.91 5.07
CA THR A 74 1.20 -7.75 4.16
C THR A 74 2.46 -8.38 4.75
N ASN A 75 2.94 -9.43 4.09
CA ASN A 75 4.28 -9.98 4.26
C ASN A 75 4.88 -10.18 2.87
N SER A 76 5.83 -9.34 2.48
CA SER A 76 6.48 -9.44 1.18
C SER A 76 7.97 -9.21 1.28
N THR A 77 8.74 -10.15 0.74
CA THR A 77 10.17 -10.05 0.54
C THR A 77 10.44 -9.33 -0.78
N SER A 78 11.08 -8.15 -0.69
CA SER A 78 11.51 -7.41 -1.88
C SER A 78 12.63 -8.16 -2.62
N LYS A 79 12.81 -7.87 -3.91
CA LYS A 79 13.82 -8.49 -4.79
C LYS A 79 15.27 -8.32 -4.28
N SER A 80 15.52 -7.36 -3.38
CA SER A 80 16.79 -7.18 -2.66
C SER A 80 16.90 -7.96 -1.34
N GLY A 81 16.00 -8.90 -1.06
CA GLY A 81 16.00 -9.67 0.19
C GLY A 81 15.48 -8.90 1.43
N LYS A 82 15.05 -7.65 1.26
CA LYS A 82 14.49 -6.85 2.36
C LYS A 82 13.05 -7.31 2.65
N LEU A 83 12.88 -7.96 3.80
CA LEU A 83 11.56 -8.34 4.33
C LEU A 83 10.79 -7.07 4.69
N THR A 84 9.64 -6.87 4.04
CA THR A 84 8.66 -5.88 4.45
C THR A 84 7.57 -6.61 5.23
N ASP A 85 7.73 -6.62 6.56
CA ASP A 85 6.76 -7.19 7.48
C ASP A 85 5.96 -6.07 8.13
N LEU A 86 4.66 -6.01 7.81
CA LEU A 86 3.73 -5.01 8.35
C LEU A 86 2.67 -5.66 9.26
N ARG A 87 2.84 -6.94 9.57
CA ARG A 87 1.90 -7.74 10.39
C ARG A 87 1.75 -7.22 11.82
N ASN A 88 2.80 -6.57 12.31
CA ASN A 88 2.86 -6.02 13.67
C ASN A 88 2.60 -4.50 13.72
N MET A 89 2.19 -3.89 12.60
CA MET A 89 1.99 -2.46 12.52
C MET A 89 0.77 -2.01 13.37
N LYS A 90 0.85 -0.81 13.95
CA LYS A 90 -0.17 -0.19 14.83
C LYS A 90 -0.77 1.09 14.24
N GLU A 91 -1.94 1.45 14.75
CA GLU A 91 -2.62 2.72 14.44
C GLU A 91 -1.74 3.91 14.82
N GLY A 92 -1.50 4.81 13.86
CA GLY A 92 -0.60 5.94 14.00
C GLY A 92 0.85 5.68 13.55
N GLU A 93 1.24 4.45 13.23
CA GLU A 93 2.52 4.21 12.58
C GLU A 93 2.50 4.68 11.13
N THR A 94 3.67 4.98 10.58
CA THR A 94 3.77 5.51 9.23
C THR A 94 4.50 4.59 8.28
N ILE A 95 3.99 4.42 7.07
CA ILE A 95 4.69 3.74 5.98
C ILE A 95 5.26 4.72 4.95
N ASN A 96 6.28 4.29 4.22
CA ASN A 96 6.77 5.00 3.04
C ASN A 96 6.14 4.47 1.73
N MET A 97 6.40 5.17 0.63
CA MET A 97 5.90 4.79 -0.70
C MET A 97 6.40 3.43 -1.19
N MET A 98 7.58 2.97 -0.72
CA MET A 98 8.07 1.63 -1.07
C MET A 98 7.26 0.53 -0.37
N GLN A 99 6.93 0.71 0.91
CA GLN A 99 6.07 -0.20 1.65
C GLN A 99 4.68 -0.23 1.04
N MET A 100 4.13 0.92 0.64
CA MET A 100 2.87 0.98 -0.11
C MET A 100 2.90 0.11 -1.37
N ALA A 101 3.98 0.20 -2.17
CA ALA A 101 4.12 -0.64 -3.36
C ALA A 101 4.24 -2.14 -3.00
N ALA A 102 4.88 -2.48 -1.88
CA ALA A 102 4.98 -3.84 -1.37
C ALA A 102 3.62 -4.36 -0.88
N ILE A 103 2.84 -3.54 -0.18
CA ILE A 103 1.46 -3.85 0.25
C ILE A 103 0.60 -4.19 -0.95
N VAL A 104 0.58 -3.31 -1.94
CA VAL A 104 -0.17 -3.56 -3.17
C VAL A 104 0.35 -4.84 -3.85
N GLY A 105 1.67 -5.06 -3.89
CA GLY A 105 2.26 -6.26 -4.47
C GLY A 105 1.94 -7.57 -3.72
N ALA A 106 1.79 -7.53 -2.39
CA ALA A 106 1.53 -8.70 -1.55
C ALA A 106 0.05 -9.10 -1.51
N ASN A 107 -0.83 -8.11 -1.74
CA ASN A 107 -2.28 -8.25 -1.70
C ASN A 107 -2.92 -8.39 -3.09
N ILE A 108 -2.09 -8.50 -4.13
CA ILE A 108 -2.51 -8.86 -5.49
C ILE A 108 -1.90 -10.20 -5.87
N GLU A 109 -2.67 -10.99 -6.62
CA GLU A 109 -2.22 -12.23 -7.23
C GLU A 109 -2.08 -12.01 -8.74
N ALA A 110 -0.95 -12.44 -9.31
CA ALA A 110 -0.53 -12.20 -10.69
C ALA A 110 -0.69 -13.43 -11.58
#